data_AF-A0A822YYS4-F1
#
_entry.id   AF-A0A822YYS4-F1
#
_cell.length_a   1.000
_cell.length_b   1.000
_cell.length_c   1.000
_cell.angle_alpha   90.00
_cell.angle_beta   90.00
_cell.angle_gamma   90.00
#
_symmetry.space_group_name_H-M   'P 1'
#
loop_
_entity.id
_entity.type
_entity.pdbx_description
1 polymer ?
#
loop_
_entity_poly.entity_id
_entity_poly.type
_entity_poly.pdbx_seq_one_letter_code
_entity_poly.pdbx_strand_id
1 'polypeptide(L)'
;MFSFHLYLLHIMTFVYSCKKFNALICFIISNLFIKKIFVIPKLALQIYKRLIDLVSLPAVDAQAAAVGALYNLSEVNMDCRLKLASERWAVDRLLKVIKTPHPVPEVCRKAAMILESLVSEPQNRAHLLAYENAFAEILFSDGRYSDTFARILYELTSRPNNKVAMARGAWGM
;
A
#
# COMPACT_ATOMS: atom_id res chain seq x y z
N MET A 1 -10.23 21.60 -23.03
CA MET A 1 -9.63 20.26 -22.92
C MET A 1 -8.08 20.26 -23.00
N PHE A 2 -7.44 21.33 -23.47
CA PHE A 2 -5.96 21.41 -23.61
C PHE A 2 -5.15 21.70 -22.33
N SER A 3 -5.77 22.27 -21.29
CA SER A 3 -5.04 22.74 -20.10
C SER A 3 -4.55 21.61 -19.18
N PHE A 4 -5.28 20.49 -19.11
CA PHE A 4 -4.94 19.37 -18.23
C PHE A 4 -3.73 18.58 -18.74
N HIS A 5 -3.58 18.45 -20.06
CA HIS A 5 -2.48 17.72 -20.65
C HIS A 5 -1.16 18.50 -20.52
N LEU A 6 -1.22 19.83 -20.65
CA LEU A 6 -0.09 20.72 -20.39
C LEU A 6 0.32 20.70 -18.91
N TYR A 7 -0.64 20.66 -17.99
CA TYR A 7 -0.35 20.56 -16.55
C TYR A 7 0.30 19.21 -16.19
N LEU A 8 -0.17 18.11 -16.79
CA LEU A 8 0.42 16.80 -16.63
C LEU A 8 1.81 16.72 -17.26
N LEU A 9 2.01 17.32 -18.43
CA LEU A 9 3.31 17.38 -19.10
C LEU A 9 4.28 18.24 -18.29
N HIS A 10 3.85 19.38 -17.77
CA HIS A 10 4.67 20.21 -16.89
C HIS A 10 5.05 19.45 -15.62
N ILE A 11 4.13 18.72 -15.00
CA ILE A 11 4.43 17.88 -13.83
C ILE A 11 5.41 16.76 -14.22
N MET A 12 5.24 16.09 -15.36
CA MET A 12 6.11 15.01 -15.81
C MET A 12 7.50 15.48 -16.27
N THR A 13 7.61 16.68 -16.87
CA THR A 13 8.88 17.31 -17.27
C THR A 13 9.61 17.89 -16.05
N PHE A 14 8.87 18.40 -15.07
CA PHE A 14 9.40 18.84 -13.78
C PHE A 14 9.93 17.64 -12.97
N VAL A 15 9.21 16.50 -12.97
CA VAL A 15 9.63 15.21 -12.36
C VAL A 15 10.98 14.71 -12.88
N TYR A 16 11.38 15.02 -14.11
CA TYR A 16 12.61 14.52 -14.71
C TYR A 16 13.88 15.33 -14.37
N SER A 17 13.75 16.57 -13.87
CA SER A 17 14.86 17.55 -13.96
C SER A 17 15.54 17.93 -12.64
N CYS A 18 15.06 17.50 -11.46
CA CYS A 18 15.62 18.01 -10.20
C CYS A 18 15.89 16.94 -9.14
N LYS A 19 17.13 16.90 -8.65
CA LYS A 19 17.60 16.05 -7.55
C LYS A 19 17.24 16.57 -6.14
N LYS A 20 16.55 17.72 -6.01
CA LYS A 20 16.15 18.37 -4.73
C LYS A 20 14.64 18.29 -4.43
N PHE A 21 13.96 17.29 -4.97
CA PHE A 21 12.57 17.44 -5.42
C PHE A 21 11.54 16.51 -4.77
N ASN A 22 11.97 15.61 -3.89
CA ASN A 22 11.12 14.55 -3.37
C ASN A 22 10.05 15.03 -2.36
N ALA A 23 10.34 16.05 -1.56
CA ALA A 23 9.40 16.55 -0.54
C ALA A 23 8.27 17.40 -1.14
N LEU A 24 8.59 18.28 -2.10
CA LEU A 24 7.59 19.17 -2.74
C LEU A 24 6.67 18.38 -3.68
N ILE A 25 7.20 17.36 -4.38
CA ILE A 25 6.37 16.44 -5.17
C ILE A 25 5.44 15.63 -4.28
N CYS A 26 5.90 15.09 -3.16
CA CYS A 26 4.98 14.35 -2.30
C CYS A 26 3.96 15.28 -1.64
N PHE A 27 4.33 16.51 -1.28
CA PHE A 27 3.40 17.50 -0.75
C PHE A 27 2.34 17.91 -1.78
N ILE A 28 2.75 18.14 -3.04
CA ILE A 28 1.83 18.47 -4.13
C ILE A 28 1.01 17.24 -4.53
N ILE A 29 1.57 16.02 -4.58
CA ILE A 29 0.80 14.80 -4.82
C ILE A 29 -0.21 14.60 -3.69
N SER A 30 0.17 14.67 -2.41
CA SER A 30 -0.78 14.54 -1.29
C SER A 30 -1.89 15.60 -1.30
N ASN A 31 -1.60 16.86 -1.64
CA ASN A 31 -2.62 17.92 -1.67
C ASN A 31 -3.45 17.97 -2.97
N LEU A 32 -2.87 17.60 -4.11
CA LEU A 32 -3.53 17.68 -5.43
C LEU A 32 -4.33 16.40 -5.73
N PHE A 33 -3.95 15.23 -5.18
CA PHE A 33 -4.69 13.97 -5.37
C PHE A 33 -6.03 13.96 -4.63
N ILE A 34 -6.10 14.58 -3.45
CA ILE A 34 -7.31 14.55 -2.60
C ILE A 34 -8.45 15.38 -3.21
N LYS A 35 -8.16 16.46 -3.94
CA LYS A 35 -9.23 17.39 -4.36
C LYS A 35 -9.85 17.12 -5.73
N LYS A 36 -9.17 16.44 -6.67
CA LYS A 36 -9.68 16.42 -8.05
C LYS A 36 -9.03 15.39 -8.97
N ILE A 37 -9.10 14.09 -8.68
CA ILE A 37 -8.54 13.12 -9.62
C ILE A 37 -9.38 11.83 -9.67
N PHE A 38 -10.41 11.91 -10.50
CA PHE A 38 -11.04 10.77 -11.17
C PHE A 38 -10.08 10.34 -12.30
N VAL A 39 -8.96 9.70 -11.96
CA VAL A 39 -7.89 9.45 -12.92
C VAL A 39 -8.04 8.12 -13.63
N ILE A 40 -8.11 8.24 -14.95
CA ILE A 40 -7.82 7.26 -15.99
C ILE A 40 -7.01 6.07 -15.43
N PRO A 41 -7.53 4.83 -15.53
CA PRO A 41 -7.01 3.66 -14.82
C PRO A 41 -5.52 3.36 -15.07
N LYS A 42 -4.99 3.76 -16.23
CA LYS A 42 -3.59 3.55 -16.62
C LYS A 42 -2.58 4.46 -15.90
N LEU A 43 -3.00 5.67 -15.51
CA LEU A 43 -2.13 6.59 -14.77
C LEU A 43 -2.12 6.22 -13.29
N ALA A 44 -3.25 5.78 -12.73
CA ALA A 44 -3.34 5.29 -11.37
C ALA A 44 -2.32 4.16 -11.08
N LEU A 45 -2.20 3.19 -11.99
CA LEU A 45 -1.30 2.05 -11.83
C LEU A 45 0.20 2.46 -11.82
N GLN A 46 0.57 3.47 -12.60
CA GLN A 46 1.93 4.00 -12.61
C GLN A 46 2.27 4.77 -11.31
N ILE A 47 1.28 5.43 -10.72
CA ILE A 47 1.44 6.14 -9.44
C ILE A 47 1.70 5.14 -8.32
N TYR A 48 0.95 4.03 -8.24
CA TYR A 48 1.20 3.01 -7.23
C TYR A 48 2.62 2.45 -7.31
N LYS A 49 3.08 2.07 -8.50
CA LYS A 49 4.45 1.59 -8.71
C LYS A 49 5.49 2.59 -8.23
N ARG A 50 5.36 3.85 -8.63
CA ARG A 50 6.29 4.91 -8.20
C ARG A 50 6.25 5.13 -6.68
N LEU A 51 5.08 5.09 -6.05
CA LEU A 51 4.98 5.23 -4.59
C LEU A 51 5.66 4.05 -3.89
N ILE A 52 5.43 2.81 -4.34
CA ILE A 52 6.09 1.62 -3.78
C ILE A 52 7.62 1.67 -3.97
N ASP A 53 8.09 2.15 -5.12
CA ASP A 53 9.52 2.39 -5.36
C ASP A 53 10.08 3.42 -4.36
N LEU A 54 9.35 4.51 -4.11
CA LEU A 54 9.76 5.55 -3.13
C LEU A 54 9.79 5.02 -1.69
N VAL A 55 8.86 4.15 -1.30
CA VAL A 55 8.88 3.48 0.02
C VAL A 55 10.14 2.64 0.20
N SER A 56 10.73 2.15 -0.89
CA SER A 56 11.93 1.33 -0.88
C SER A 56 13.22 2.13 -0.73
N LEU A 57 13.17 3.45 -0.94
CA LEU A 57 14.34 4.31 -0.84
C LEU A 57 14.68 4.60 0.63
N PRO A 58 15.96 4.60 1.02
CA PRO A 58 16.40 4.99 2.36
C PRO A 58 16.40 6.52 2.53
N ALA A 59 15.37 7.19 2.01
CA ALA A 59 15.20 8.63 2.10
C ALA A 59 14.01 8.91 3.02
N VAL A 60 14.31 9.27 4.27
CA VAL A 60 13.36 9.44 5.38
C VAL A 60 12.10 10.23 4.97
N ASP A 61 12.28 11.44 4.43
CA ASP A 61 11.14 12.29 4.06
C ASP A 61 10.34 11.73 2.88
N ALA A 62 11.02 11.12 1.90
CA ALA A 62 10.37 10.55 0.73
C ALA A 62 9.58 9.29 1.10
N GLN A 63 10.13 8.45 1.96
CA GLN A 63 9.49 7.24 2.47
C GLN A 63 8.27 7.61 3.32
N ALA A 64 8.40 8.57 4.25
CA ALA A 64 7.29 9.05 5.07
C ALA A 64 6.13 9.59 4.23
N ALA A 65 6.44 10.40 3.21
CA ALA A 65 5.43 10.99 2.36
C ALA A 65 4.80 9.98 1.40
N ALA A 66 5.57 9.00 0.91
CA ALA A 66 5.04 7.89 0.11
C ALA A 66 4.08 7.01 0.91
N VAL A 67 4.44 6.61 2.13
CA VAL A 67 3.56 5.85 3.03
C VAL A 67 2.31 6.67 3.38
N GLY A 68 2.46 7.97 3.64
CA GLY A 68 1.34 8.88 3.89
C GLY A 68 0.37 8.96 2.70
N ALA A 69 0.88 9.04 1.47
CA ALA A 69 0.07 9.03 0.27
C ALA A 69 -0.66 7.69 0.07
N LEU A 70 0.03 6.56 0.27
CA LEU A 70 -0.56 5.23 0.17
C LEU A 70 -1.67 5.01 1.19
N TYR A 71 -1.48 5.49 2.43
CA TYR A 71 -2.50 5.45 3.47
C TYR A 71 -3.76 6.22 3.05
N ASN A 72 -3.60 7.44 2.57
CA ASN A 72 -4.75 8.21 2.09
C ASN A 72 -5.46 7.51 0.92
N LEU A 73 -4.71 6.87 0.01
CA LEU A 73 -5.30 6.11 -1.10
C LEU A 73 -6.07 4.86 -0.64
N SER A 74 -5.55 4.13 0.36
CA SER A 74 -6.23 2.94 0.88
C SER A 74 -7.54 3.27 1.60
N GLU A 75 -7.65 4.47 2.16
CA GLU A 75 -8.87 4.94 2.85
C GLU A 75 -9.95 5.44 1.88
N VAL A 76 -9.58 5.94 0.69
CA VAL A 76 -10.52 6.58 -0.24
C VAL A 76 -11.49 5.59 -0.89
N ASN A 77 -11.02 4.43 -1.36
CA ASN A 77 -11.88 3.47 -2.09
C ASN A 77 -11.36 2.02 -2.01
N MET A 78 -12.30 1.07 -2.02
CA MET A 78 -12.05 -0.37 -2.16
C MET A 78 -11.18 -0.70 -3.39
N ASP A 79 -11.46 -0.10 -4.56
CA ASP A 79 -10.65 -0.31 -5.78
C ASP A 79 -9.17 0.03 -5.59
N CYS A 80 -8.87 1.03 -4.75
CA CYS A 80 -7.49 1.43 -4.46
C CYS A 80 -6.80 0.37 -3.59
N ARG A 81 -7.51 -0.21 -2.62
CA ARG A 81 -7.01 -1.32 -1.80
C ARG A 81 -6.72 -2.56 -2.64
N LEU A 82 -7.61 -2.91 -3.56
CA LEU A 82 -7.42 -4.07 -4.46
C LEU A 82 -6.20 -3.88 -5.37
N LYS A 83 -6.06 -2.69 -5.96
CA LYS A 83 -4.90 -2.36 -6.82
C LYS A 83 -3.60 -2.37 -6.03
N LEU A 84 -3.59 -1.78 -4.84
CA LEU A 84 -2.41 -1.73 -3.98
C LEU A 84 -1.94 -3.13 -3.56
N ALA A 85 -2.86 -4.03 -3.17
CA ALA A 85 -2.51 -5.41 -2.84
C ALA A 85 -2.06 -6.23 -4.06
N SER A 86 -2.54 -5.88 -5.25
CA SER A 86 -2.13 -6.51 -6.51
C SER A 86 -0.75 -6.05 -6.98
N GLU A 87 -0.25 -4.91 -6.49
CA GLU A 87 1.06 -4.40 -6.89
C GLU A 87 2.19 -5.27 -6.33
N ARG A 88 3.11 -5.62 -7.23
CA ARG A 88 4.26 -6.46 -6.91
C ARG A 88 5.13 -5.74 -5.89
N TRP A 89 5.36 -6.41 -4.76
CA TRP A 89 6.19 -5.98 -3.63
C TRP A 89 5.59 -4.92 -2.70
N ALA A 90 4.34 -4.47 -2.92
CA ALA A 90 3.74 -3.47 -2.05
C ALA A 90 3.72 -3.91 -0.57
N VAL A 91 3.27 -5.14 -0.31
CA VAL A 91 3.21 -5.74 1.02
C VAL A 91 4.61 -5.93 1.61
N ASP A 92 5.56 -6.44 0.82
CA ASP A 92 6.96 -6.63 1.22
C ASP A 92 7.61 -5.31 1.67
N ARG A 93 7.41 -4.23 0.91
CA ARG A 93 7.98 -2.91 1.24
C ARG A 93 7.35 -2.31 2.49
N LEU A 94 6.04 -2.45 2.67
CA LEU A 94 5.35 -2.01 3.89
C LEU A 94 5.85 -2.80 5.12
N LEU A 95 5.99 -4.11 4.99
CA LEU A 95 6.56 -4.96 6.05
C LEU A 95 7.99 -4.56 6.39
N LYS A 96 8.80 -4.23 5.38
CA LYS A 96 10.15 -3.71 5.60
C LYS A 96 10.13 -2.43 6.43
N VAL A 97 9.24 -1.47 6.15
CA VAL A 97 9.12 -0.22 6.94
C VAL A 97 8.80 -0.52 8.41
N ILE A 98 7.97 -1.53 8.68
CA ILE A 98 7.60 -1.92 10.04
C ILE A 98 8.75 -2.63 10.76
N LYS A 99 9.44 -3.55 10.07
CA LYS A 99 10.58 -4.30 10.62
C LYS A 99 11.83 -3.45 10.82
N THR A 100 12.08 -2.49 9.94
CA THR A 100 13.17 -1.50 10.08
C THR A 100 12.56 -0.14 10.40
N PRO A 101 12.31 0.16 11.69
CA PRO A 101 11.47 1.28 12.08
C PRO A 101 12.05 2.61 11.62
N HIS A 102 11.20 3.39 10.96
CA HIS A 102 11.47 4.76 10.56
C HIS A 102 11.64 5.67 11.79
N PRO A 103 12.48 6.73 11.75
CA PRO A 103 12.63 7.67 12.87
C PRO A 103 11.33 8.39 13.26
N VAL A 104 10.35 8.41 12.37
CA VAL A 104 9.00 8.94 12.61
C VAL A 104 8.04 7.76 12.88
N PRO A 105 7.58 7.53 14.14
CA PRO A 105 6.74 6.38 14.50
C PRO A 105 5.42 6.31 13.73
N GLU A 106 4.87 7.47 13.37
CA GLU A 106 3.62 7.59 12.62
C GLU A 106 3.69 6.91 11.24
N VAL A 107 4.88 6.86 10.63
CA VAL A 107 5.08 6.20 9.33
C VAL A 107 4.89 4.69 9.46
N CYS A 108 5.46 4.09 10.50
CA CYS A 108 5.31 2.65 10.77
C CYS A 108 3.86 2.31 11.17
N ARG A 109 3.21 3.19 11.95
CA ARG A 109 1.77 3.06 12.29
C ARG A 109 0.89 3.07 11.05
N LYS A 110 1.09 4.03 10.15
CA LYS A 110 0.35 4.12 8.88
C LYS A 110 0.62 2.89 7.99
N ALA A 111 1.85 2.39 7.94
CA ALA A 111 2.14 1.16 7.20
C ALA A 111 1.35 -0.05 7.74
N ALA A 112 1.26 -0.19 9.06
CA ALA A 112 0.44 -1.25 9.69
C ALA A 112 -1.06 -1.07 9.38
N MET A 113 -1.59 0.15 9.47
CA MET A 113 -2.99 0.44 9.11
C MET A 113 -3.30 0.16 7.64
N ILE A 114 -2.37 0.47 6.72
CA ILE A 114 -2.54 0.11 5.31
C ILE A 114 -2.71 -1.41 5.20
N LEU A 115 -1.83 -2.20 5.82
CA LEU A 115 -1.91 -3.67 5.78
C LEU A 115 -3.23 -4.19 6.36
N GLU A 116 -3.69 -3.63 7.49
CA GLU A 116 -4.99 -3.94 8.09
C GLU A 116 -6.15 -3.64 7.13
N SER A 117 -6.17 -2.43 6.54
CA SER A 117 -7.17 -2.04 5.55
C SER A 117 -7.14 -2.98 4.33
N LEU A 118 -5.97 -3.42 3.87
CA LEU A 118 -5.85 -4.37 2.76
C LEU A 118 -6.42 -5.76 3.09
N VAL A 119 -6.22 -6.23 4.32
CA VAL A 119 -6.70 -7.54 4.82
C VAL A 119 -8.21 -7.58 4.98
N SER A 120 -8.82 -6.45 5.33
CA SER A 120 -10.27 -6.34 5.47
C SER A 120 -11.03 -6.71 4.18
N GLU A 121 -10.36 -6.60 3.02
CA GLU A 121 -10.89 -6.93 1.70
C GLU A 121 -10.71 -8.43 1.37
N PRO A 122 -11.79 -9.22 1.24
CA PRO A 122 -11.71 -10.65 0.97
C PRO A 122 -10.98 -11.01 -0.32
N GLN A 123 -11.03 -10.14 -1.33
CA GLN A 123 -10.40 -10.33 -2.63
C GLN A 123 -8.86 -10.30 -2.55
N ASN A 124 -8.29 -9.59 -1.58
CA ASN A 124 -6.84 -9.48 -1.39
C ASN A 124 -6.24 -10.69 -0.67
N ARG A 125 -7.08 -11.54 -0.08
CA ARG A 125 -6.66 -12.65 0.77
C ARG A 125 -5.62 -13.55 0.12
N ALA A 126 -5.81 -13.92 -1.14
CA ALA A 126 -4.86 -14.78 -1.86
C ALA A 126 -3.45 -14.16 -1.98
N HIS A 127 -3.38 -12.83 -2.12
CA HIS A 127 -2.11 -12.10 -2.19
C HIS A 127 -1.44 -11.97 -0.81
N LEU A 128 -2.25 -11.83 0.24
CA LEU A 128 -1.78 -11.58 1.61
C LEU A 128 -1.41 -12.85 2.37
N LEU A 129 -2.03 -13.99 2.06
CA LEU A 129 -1.70 -15.29 2.68
C LEU A 129 -0.24 -15.70 2.45
N ALA A 130 0.38 -15.27 1.35
CA ALA A 130 1.81 -15.51 1.11
C ALA A 130 2.72 -14.86 2.17
N TYR A 131 2.22 -13.88 2.94
CA TYR A 131 2.95 -13.14 3.96
C TYR A 131 2.54 -13.52 5.39
N GLU A 132 1.73 -14.56 5.58
CA GLU A 132 1.26 -15.02 6.89
C GLU A 132 2.41 -15.23 7.89
N ASN A 133 3.49 -15.91 7.45
CA ASN A 133 4.67 -16.13 8.28
C ASN A 133 5.34 -14.80 8.70
N ALA A 134 5.40 -13.81 7.81
CA ALA A 134 5.97 -12.51 8.12
C ALA A 134 5.09 -11.71 9.10
N PHE A 135 3.77 -11.84 9.00
CA PHE A 135 2.82 -11.25 9.96
C PHE A 135 2.94 -11.90 11.34
N ALA A 136 3.06 -13.23 11.40
CA ALA A 136 3.28 -13.96 12.65
C ALA A 136 4.62 -13.58 13.30
N GLU A 137 5.68 -13.47 12.50
CA GLU A 137 6.98 -13.02 12.99
C GLU A 137 6.88 -11.64 13.66
N ILE A 138 6.20 -10.67 13.03
CA ILE A 138 6.02 -9.33 13.62
C ILE A 138 5.18 -9.39 14.90
N LEU A 139 4.10 -10.18 14.90
CA LEU A 139 3.26 -10.41 16.07
C LEU A 139 4.08 -10.90 17.29
N PHE A 140 5.01 -11.83 17.06
CA PHE A 140 5.84 -12.41 18.12
C PHE A 140 7.16 -11.65 18.39
N SER A 141 7.54 -10.68 17.54
CA SER A 141 8.80 -9.94 17.69
C SER A 141 8.72 -8.78 18.67
N ASP A 142 7.80 -7.84 18.43
CA ASP A 142 7.72 -6.58 19.18
C ASP A 142 6.25 -6.24 19.47
N GLY A 143 5.93 -5.98 20.73
CA GLY A 143 4.57 -5.75 21.21
C GLY A 143 3.92 -4.47 20.67
N ARG A 144 4.67 -3.58 20.02
CA ARG A 144 4.13 -2.30 19.50
C ARG A 144 3.01 -2.45 18.47
N TYR A 145 3.04 -3.51 17.67
CA TYR A 145 2.04 -3.78 16.63
C TYR A 145 1.31 -5.12 16.83
N SER A 146 1.52 -5.80 17.97
CA SER A 146 1.00 -7.14 18.21
C SER A 146 -0.53 -7.22 18.08
N ASP A 147 -1.27 -6.27 18.65
CA ASP A 147 -2.74 -6.23 18.52
C ASP A 147 -3.20 -6.14 17.05
N THR A 148 -2.59 -5.23 16.27
CA THR A 148 -2.89 -5.06 14.85
C THR A 148 -2.58 -6.31 14.05
N PHE A 149 -1.41 -6.94 14.28
CA PHE A 149 -1.02 -8.14 13.54
C PHE A 149 -1.79 -9.40 13.98
N ALA A 150 -2.22 -9.48 15.24
CA ALA A 150 -3.14 -10.51 15.70
C ALA A 150 -4.49 -10.40 14.99
N ARG A 151 -5.03 -9.18 14.84
CA ARG A 151 -6.27 -8.93 14.08
C ARG A 151 -6.11 -9.26 12.60
N ILE A 152 -4.99 -8.86 11.99
CA ILE A 152 -4.67 -9.20 10.60
C ILE A 152 -4.67 -10.72 10.39
N LEU A 153 -3.95 -11.47 11.25
CA LEU A 153 -3.89 -12.92 11.16
C LEU A 153 -5.25 -13.57 11.41
N TYR A 154 -6.01 -13.07 12.39
CA TYR A 154 -7.36 -13.54 12.65
C TYR A 154 -8.27 -13.36 11.42
N GLU A 155 -8.29 -12.18 10.80
CA GLU A 155 -9.10 -11.94 9.59
C GLU A 155 -8.64 -12.80 8.39
N LEU A 156 -7.33 -12.99 8.24
CA LEU A 156 -6.73 -13.84 7.22
C LEU A 156 -6.94 -15.34 7.43
N THR A 157 -7.35 -15.79 8.61
CA THR A 157 -7.52 -17.23 8.92
C THR A 157 -8.98 -17.59 9.17
N SER A 158 -9.74 -16.75 9.86
CA SER A 158 -11.12 -17.00 10.29
C SER A 158 -12.15 -17.02 9.16
N ARG A 159 -11.97 -16.21 8.10
CA ARG A 159 -12.95 -16.16 7.00
C ARG A 159 -12.74 -17.34 6.04
N PRO A 160 -13.69 -18.29 5.89
CA PRO A 160 -13.53 -19.37 4.93
C PRO A 160 -13.38 -18.81 3.51
N ASN A 161 -12.35 -19.27 2.79
CA ASN A 161 -12.19 -18.95 1.38
C ASN A 161 -13.29 -19.67 0.60
N ASN A 162 -14.41 -18.99 0.34
CA ASN A 162 -15.57 -19.54 -0.37
C ASN A 162 -15.25 -20.11 -1.77
N LYS A 163 -14.03 -19.93 -2.29
CA LYS A 163 -13.58 -20.51 -3.56
C LYS A 163 -12.82 -21.84 -3.44
N VAL A 164 -12.36 -22.25 -2.26
CA VAL A 164 -11.58 -23.50 -2.10
C VAL A 164 -12.43 -24.67 -1.57
N ALA A 165 -13.60 -24.39 -1.00
CA ALA A 165 -14.53 -25.43 -0.55
C ALA A 165 -15.31 -26.12 -1.68
N MET A 166 -15.41 -25.53 -2.88
CA MET A 166 -16.17 -26.14 -3.99
C MET A 166 -15.36 -27.07 -4.92
N ALA A 167 -14.05 -27.21 -4.73
CA ALA A 167 -13.21 -28.04 -5.62
C ALA A 167 -12.68 -29.34 -4.98
N ARG A 168 -12.90 -29.56 -3.67
CA ARG A 168 -12.45 -30.78 -2.97
C ARG A 168 -13.54 -31.80 -2.65
N GLY A 169 -14.77 -31.57 -3.12
CA GLY A 169 -15.91 -32.48 -2.89
C GLY A 169 -16.26 -33.43 -4.04
N ALA A 170 -15.44 -33.52 -5.10
CA ALA A 170 -15.83 -34.27 -6.31
C ALA A 170 -15.14 -35.64 -6.50
N TRP A 171 -14.10 -36.00 -5.73
CA TRP A 171 -13.40 -37.29 -5.88
C TRP A 171 -12.82 -37.80 -4.56
N GLY A 172 -13.69 -38.30 -3.68
CA GLY A 172 -13.33 -39.16 -2.55
C GLY A 172 -14.22 -40.40 -2.59
N MET A 173 -13.58 -41.56 -2.73
CA MET A 173 -14.14 -42.91 -2.87
C MET A 173 -15.23 -43.26 -1.86
#